data_AF-A0A285EK82-F1
#
_entry.id   AF-A0A285EK82-F1
#
_cell.length_a   1.000
_cell.length_b   1.000
_cell.length_c   1.000
_cell.angle_alpha   90.00
_cell.angle_beta   90.00
_cell.angle_gamma   90.00
#
_symmetry.space_group_name_H-M   'P 1'
#
loop_
_entity.id
_entity.type
_entity.pdbx_description
1 polymer ?
#
loop_
_entity_poly.entity_id
_entity_poly.type
_entity_poly.pdbx_seq_one_letter_code
_entity_poly.pdbx_strand_id
1 'polypeptide(L)'
;MFETLTGDVQGPLDVTGLVRIDGTLHGGAVVTGRLELKGTCNGPIEVRLDGQADVSAVVHGDVHARGGQLRFRGILDGRLGVKDADVAFAVGSVLNGRRLEADGSFSELEGPGEFRIPEDAQLLRPNENGNWTPAG
;
A
#
# COMPACT_ATOMS: atom_id res chain seq x y z
N MET A 1 -7.32 -10.39 19.52
CA MET A 1 -8.67 -10.29 18.93
C MET A 1 -8.49 -9.94 17.46
N PHE A 2 -9.22 -10.59 16.56
CA PHE A 2 -9.16 -10.39 15.12
C PHE A 2 -10.44 -9.66 14.72
N GLU A 3 -10.32 -8.50 14.08
CA GLU A 3 -11.47 -7.69 13.67
C GLU A 3 -11.54 -7.64 12.14
N THR A 4 -12.66 -8.09 11.59
CA THR A 4 -12.97 -7.92 10.17
C THR A 4 -14.02 -6.83 10.04
N LEU A 5 -13.66 -5.77 9.32
CA LEU A 5 -14.56 -4.69 8.94
C LEU A 5 -14.89 -4.82 7.46
N THR A 6 -16.17 -4.76 7.12
CA THR A 6 -16.64 -4.86 5.73
C THR A 6 -17.49 -3.65 5.38
N GLY A 7 -17.38 -3.15 4.15
CA GLY A 7 -18.11 -1.98 3.70
C GLY A 7 -17.38 -0.67 4.03
N ASP A 8 -18.13 0.37 4.40
CA ASP A 8 -17.56 1.70 4.64
C ASP A 8 -17.12 1.87 6.10
N VAL A 9 -15.81 1.95 6.32
CA VAL A 9 -15.18 2.25 7.61
C VAL A 9 -14.96 3.76 7.69
N GLN A 10 -15.52 4.41 8.71
CA GLN A 10 -15.46 5.86 8.88
C GLN A 10 -14.45 6.26 9.95
N GLY A 11 -13.66 7.30 9.65
CA GLY A 11 -12.73 7.93 10.56
C GLY A 11 -11.29 7.38 10.44
N PRO A 12 -10.31 8.13 10.98
CA PRO A 12 -8.94 7.63 11.08
C PRO A 12 -8.91 6.39 11.97
N LEU A 13 -8.30 5.31 11.48
CA LEU A 13 -8.25 4.03 12.19
C LEU A 13 -6.88 3.80 12.83
N ASP A 14 -6.85 3.59 14.14
CA ASP A 14 -5.65 3.16 14.86
C ASP A 14 -5.61 1.62 14.94
N VAL A 15 -4.77 1.00 14.11
CA VAL A 15 -4.60 -0.45 14.03
C VAL A 15 -3.47 -0.88 14.97
N THR A 16 -3.83 -1.37 16.15
CA THR A 16 -2.89 -1.92 17.15
C THR A 16 -2.89 -3.45 17.20
N GLY A 17 -3.99 -4.08 16.78
CA GLY A 17 -4.15 -5.53 16.67
C GLY A 17 -4.13 -6.01 15.21
N LEU A 18 -4.76 -7.14 14.94
CA LEU A 18 -4.99 -7.61 13.57
C LEU A 18 -6.36 -7.12 13.09
N VAL A 19 -6.36 -6.24 12.10
CA VAL A 19 -7.57 -5.72 11.45
C VAL A 19 -7.54 -6.05 9.96
N ARG A 20 -8.65 -6.59 9.46
CA ARG A 20 -8.90 -6.79 8.04
C ARG A 20 -10.03 -5.86 7.60
N ILE A 21 -9.83 -5.13 6.51
CA ILE A 21 -10.83 -4.28 5.88
C ILE A 21 -11.08 -4.80 4.47
N ASP A 22 -12.33 -5.12 4.16
CA ASP A 22 -12.80 -5.39 2.79
C ASP A 22 -13.89 -4.38 2.44
N GLY A 23 -13.49 -3.30 1.76
CA GLY A 23 -14.38 -2.17 1.46
C GLY A 23 -13.66 -0.82 1.37
N THR A 24 -14.34 0.24 1.79
CA THR A 24 -13.84 1.61 1.72
C THR A 24 -13.43 2.10 3.10
N LEU A 25 -12.19 2.52 3.27
CA LEU A 25 -11.71 3.22 4.46
C LEU A 25 -11.74 4.73 4.22
N HIS A 26 -12.48 5.48 5.03
CA HIS A 26 -12.55 6.94 4.98
C HIS A 26 -11.77 7.54 6.15
N GLY A 27 -10.70 8.28 5.88
CA GLY A 27 -9.92 8.97 6.92
C GLY A 27 -8.53 8.41 7.17
N GLY A 28 -8.18 7.27 6.54
CA GLY A 28 -6.84 6.70 6.62
C GLY A 28 -6.63 5.75 7.81
N ALA A 29 -5.40 5.26 7.97
CA ALA A 29 -5.03 4.34 9.04
C ALA A 29 -3.62 4.60 9.57
N VAL A 30 -3.45 4.46 10.89
CA VAL A 30 -2.15 4.38 11.55
C VAL A 30 -1.95 2.94 12.03
N VAL A 31 -0.92 2.28 11.52
CA VAL A 31 -0.69 0.84 11.72
C VAL A 31 0.54 0.63 12.60
N THR A 32 0.29 0.07 13.78
CA THR A 32 1.31 -0.42 14.72
C THR A 32 1.17 -1.93 14.99
N GLY A 33 0.01 -2.51 14.66
CA GLY A 33 -0.26 -3.95 14.65
C GLY A 33 -0.19 -4.52 13.23
N ARG A 34 -1.25 -5.21 12.78
CA ARG A 34 -1.36 -5.78 11.43
C ARG A 34 -2.64 -5.32 10.73
N LEU A 35 -2.49 -4.68 9.57
CA LEU A 35 -3.57 -4.27 8.68
C LEU A 35 -3.57 -5.12 7.42
N GLU A 36 -4.72 -5.66 7.05
CA GLU A 36 -4.99 -6.21 5.73
C GLU A 36 -6.11 -5.38 5.09
N LEU A 37 -5.78 -4.55 4.10
CA LEU A 37 -6.74 -3.68 3.44
C LEU A 37 -6.97 -4.12 2.00
N LYS A 38 -8.22 -4.44 1.67
CA LYS A 38 -8.67 -4.72 0.31
C LYS A 38 -9.80 -3.76 -0.06
N GLY A 39 -9.66 -3.06 -1.18
CA GLY A 39 -10.68 -2.11 -1.67
C GLY A 39 -10.13 -0.70 -1.89
N THR A 40 -10.66 0.28 -1.18
CA THR A 40 -10.32 1.71 -1.38
C THR A 40 -9.98 2.38 -0.05
N CYS A 41 -8.96 3.24 -0.01
CA CYS A 41 -8.67 4.11 1.12
C CYS A 41 -8.68 5.57 0.69
N ASN A 42 -9.57 6.35 1.27
CA ASN A 42 -9.70 7.79 1.09
C ASN A 42 -9.06 8.49 2.29
N GLY A 43 -7.73 8.54 2.31
CA GLY A 43 -6.96 9.09 3.42
C GLY A 43 -5.55 8.51 3.51
N PRO A 44 -4.72 9.06 4.40
CA PRO A 44 -3.33 8.64 4.53
C PRO A 44 -3.21 7.28 5.22
N ILE A 45 -2.23 6.47 4.82
CA ILE A 45 -1.84 5.25 5.54
C ILE A 45 -0.46 5.47 6.12
N GLU A 46 -0.32 5.25 7.42
CA GLU A 46 0.97 5.39 8.12
C GLU A 46 1.33 4.11 8.87
N VAL A 47 2.40 3.44 8.45
CA VAL A 47 2.95 2.27 9.15
C VAL A 47 4.08 2.74 10.07
N ARG A 48 4.02 2.35 11.34
CA ARG A 48 4.97 2.75 12.39
C ARG A 48 5.46 1.55 13.19
N LEU A 49 6.60 1.70 13.87
CA LEU A 49 7.16 0.70 14.78
C LEU A 49 7.32 -0.65 14.08
N ASP A 50 6.74 -1.72 14.63
CA ASP A 50 6.74 -3.07 14.06
C ASP A 50 5.47 -3.38 13.27
N GLY A 51 4.72 -2.33 12.89
CA GLY A 51 3.46 -2.46 12.17
C GLY A 51 3.63 -3.17 10.82
N GLN A 52 2.63 -3.96 10.44
CA GLN A 52 2.58 -4.69 9.18
C GLN A 52 1.33 -4.31 8.41
N ALA A 53 1.47 -3.80 7.19
CA ALA A 53 0.34 -3.48 6.33
C ALA A 53 0.45 -4.26 5.02
N ASP A 54 -0.58 -5.05 4.71
CA ASP A 54 -0.80 -5.64 3.39
C ASP A 54 -1.98 -4.90 2.74
N VAL A 55 -1.66 -4.07 1.75
CA VAL A 55 -2.60 -3.14 1.12
C VAL A 55 -2.81 -3.54 -0.33
N SER A 56 -3.94 -4.18 -0.60
CA SER A 56 -4.44 -4.52 -1.93
C SER A 56 -5.58 -3.57 -2.33
N ALA A 57 -5.26 -2.29 -2.56
CA ALA A 57 -6.26 -1.22 -2.64
C ALA A 57 -5.89 -0.06 -3.57
N VAL A 58 -6.89 0.77 -3.87
CA VAL A 58 -6.71 2.13 -4.39
C VAL A 58 -6.63 3.10 -3.22
N VAL A 59 -5.51 3.80 -3.07
CA VAL A 59 -5.27 4.76 -1.99
C VAL A 59 -5.23 6.16 -2.55
N HIS A 60 -6.24 6.96 -2.19
CA HIS A 60 -6.31 8.40 -2.44
C HIS A 60 -5.77 9.13 -1.21
N GLY A 61 -4.45 9.29 -1.16
CA GLY A 61 -3.76 9.85 -0.01
C GLY A 61 -2.30 9.41 0.07
N ASP A 62 -1.56 10.03 0.99
CA ASP A 62 -0.15 9.70 1.18
C ASP A 62 0.03 8.39 1.96
N VAL A 63 1.00 7.58 1.54
CA VAL A 63 1.43 6.38 2.25
C VAL A 63 2.80 6.62 2.85
N HIS A 64 2.89 6.53 4.18
CA HIS A 64 4.13 6.70 4.91
C HIS A 64 4.49 5.41 5.64
N ALA A 65 5.64 4.82 5.32
CA ALA A 65 6.22 3.74 6.11
C ALA A 65 7.39 4.32 6.91
N ARG A 66 7.23 4.43 8.23
CA ARG A 66 8.20 5.01 9.18
C ARG A 66 8.68 3.99 10.22
N GLY A 67 8.80 2.74 9.78
CA GLY A 67 8.99 1.54 10.57
C GLY A 67 8.23 0.37 9.95
N GLY A 68 8.55 -0.84 10.37
CA GLY A 68 7.73 -2.02 10.11
C GLY A 68 7.78 -2.49 8.66
N GLN A 69 6.67 -3.06 8.19
CA GLN A 69 6.57 -3.66 6.86
C GLN A 69 5.32 -3.17 6.12
N LEU A 70 5.49 -2.76 4.87
CA LEU A 70 4.42 -2.42 3.95
C LEU A 70 4.54 -3.28 2.69
N ARG A 71 3.50 -4.05 2.40
CA ARG A 71 3.29 -4.70 1.12
C ARG A 71 2.14 -4.00 0.42
N PHE A 72 2.40 -3.47 -0.76
CA PHE A 72 1.41 -2.71 -1.52
C PHE A 72 1.15 -3.33 -2.88
N ARG A 73 -0.13 -3.41 -3.24
CA ARG A 73 -0.64 -3.83 -4.53
C ARG A 73 -1.82 -2.96 -4.88
N GLY A 74 -1.70 -2.18 -5.94
CA GLY A 74 -2.82 -1.38 -6.44
C GLY A 74 -2.37 -0.02 -6.92
N ILE A 75 -3.16 0.99 -6.60
CA ILE A 75 -2.94 2.35 -7.07
C ILE A 75 -2.71 3.25 -5.86
N LEU A 76 -1.57 3.93 -5.84
CA LEU A 76 -1.26 5.01 -4.92
C LEU A 76 -1.39 6.35 -5.66
N ASP A 77 -2.49 7.03 -5.39
CA ASP A 77 -2.78 8.40 -5.81
C ASP A 77 -2.39 9.35 -4.67
N GLY A 78 -1.08 9.54 -4.52
CA GLY A 78 -0.47 10.27 -3.42
C GLY A 78 1.03 9.99 -3.29
N ARG A 79 1.66 10.55 -2.26
CA ARG A 79 3.10 10.39 -2.06
C ARG A 79 3.41 9.11 -1.29
N LEU A 80 4.47 8.44 -1.71
CA LEU A 80 5.12 7.39 -0.91
C LEU A 80 6.28 8.03 -0.13
N GLY A 81 6.24 7.97 1.19
CA GLY A 81 7.38 8.30 2.04
C GLY A 81 7.88 7.07 2.77
N VAL A 82 9.15 6.73 2.60
CA VAL A 82 9.78 5.58 3.25
C VAL A 82 10.90 6.06 4.16
N LYS A 83 10.90 5.58 5.41
CA LYS A 83 11.94 5.81 6.39
C LYS A 83 12.03 4.60 7.32
N ASP A 84 13.21 3.99 7.38
CA ASP A 84 13.52 2.89 8.32
C ASP A 84 12.48 1.74 8.29
N ALA A 85 11.94 1.41 7.10
CA ALA A 85 10.87 0.43 6.92
C ALA A 85 11.16 -0.53 5.77
N ASP A 86 10.64 -1.76 5.86
CA ASP A 86 10.63 -2.70 4.74
C ASP A 86 9.40 -2.43 3.86
N VAL A 87 9.62 -1.88 2.67
CA VAL A 87 8.56 -1.54 1.73
C VAL A 87 8.71 -2.35 0.46
N ALA A 88 7.63 -3.01 0.07
CA ALA A 88 7.55 -3.83 -1.13
C ALA A 88 6.27 -3.51 -1.91
N PHE A 89 6.42 -3.21 -3.20
CA PHE A 89 5.29 -2.98 -4.12
C PHE A 89 5.26 -4.08 -5.17
N ALA A 90 4.06 -4.56 -5.48
CA ALA A 90 3.86 -5.49 -6.58
C ALA A 90 4.10 -4.81 -7.93
N VAL A 91 4.80 -5.48 -8.84
CA VAL A 91 4.90 -5.09 -10.25
C VAL A 91 3.49 -4.91 -10.82
N GLY A 92 3.29 -3.86 -11.60
CA GLY A 92 1.98 -3.42 -12.07
C GLY A 92 1.27 -2.44 -11.15
N SER A 93 1.76 -2.22 -9.92
CA SER A 93 1.26 -1.15 -9.04
C SER A 93 1.50 0.22 -9.67
N VAL A 94 0.58 1.14 -9.40
CA VAL A 94 0.65 2.52 -9.90
C VAL A 94 1.04 3.43 -8.77
N LEU A 95 2.05 4.26 -9.00
CA LEU A 95 2.46 5.31 -8.08
C LEU A 95 2.38 6.63 -8.84
N ASN A 96 1.51 7.54 -8.41
CA ASN A 96 1.33 8.86 -9.03
C ASN A 96 1.12 8.80 -10.56
N GLY A 97 0.22 7.92 -11.00
CA GLY A 97 -0.14 7.78 -12.42
C GLY A 97 0.90 7.06 -13.28
N ARG A 98 1.95 6.49 -12.70
CA ARG A 98 2.95 5.69 -13.42
C ARG A 98 2.97 4.25 -12.93
N ARG A 99 3.02 3.30 -13.85
CA ARG A 99 3.03 1.87 -13.53
C ARG A 99 4.46 1.39 -13.27
N LEU A 100 4.66 0.69 -12.15
CA LEU A 100 5.92 0.05 -11.79
C LEU A 100 6.12 -1.21 -12.62
N GLU A 101 7.20 -1.27 -13.38
CA GLU A 101 7.56 -2.40 -14.24
C GLU A 101 8.50 -3.37 -13.54
N ALA A 102 8.62 -4.60 -14.08
CA ALA A 102 9.45 -5.66 -13.48
C ALA A 102 10.94 -5.35 -13.41
N ASP A 103 11.42 -4.45 -14.27
CA ASP A 103 12.80 -3.96 -14.27
C ASP A 103 13.03 -2.80 -13.26
N GLY A 104 11.99 -2.40 -12.52
CA GLY A 104 12.01 -1.28 -11.59
C GLY A 104 11.83 0.09 -12.23
N SER A 105 11.59 0.15 -13.54
CA SER A 105 11.25 1.40 -14.23
C SER A 105 9.76 1.77 -14.07
N PHE A 106 9.43 2.98 -14.52
CA PHE A 106 8.07 3.49 -14.48
C PHE A 106 7.59 3.89 -15.87
N SER A 107 6.51 3.27 -16.33
CA SER A 107 5.84 3.61 -17.60
C SER A 107 4.62 4.51 -17.35
N GLU A 108 4.26 5.30 -18.37
CA GLU A 108 2.97 5.98 -18.39
C GLU A 108 1.84 4.96 -18.57
N LEU A 109 0.67 5.29 -18.04
CA LEU A 109 -0.51 4.46 -18.21
C LEU A 109 -1.14 4.66 -19.58
N GLU A 110 -1.10 3.62 -20.41
CA GLU A 110 -1.83 3.59 -21.67
C GLU A 110 -3.33 3.36 -21.40
N GLY A 111 -4.05 4.46 -21.16
CA GLY A 111 -5.52 4.49 -21.10
C GLY A 111 -6.14 3.88 -19.83
N PRO A 112 -7.48 3.83 -19.76
CA PRO A 112 -8.22 3.25 -18.64
C PRO A 112 -8.19 1.72 -18.73
N GLY A 113 -7.01 1.12 -18.57
CA GLY A 113 -6.87 -0.33 -18.45
C GLY A 113 -7.48 -0.83 -17.13
N GLU A 114 -7.96 -2.08 -17.13
CA GLU A 114 -8.29 -2.76 -15.88
C GLU A 114 -7.00 -2.99 -15.08
N PHE A 115 -6.89 -2.34 -13.93
CA PHE A 115 -5.78 -2.56 -12.99
C PHE A 115 -5.97 -3.87 -12.25
N ARG A 116 -5.58 -4.96 -12.89
CA ARG A 116 -5.53 -6.27 -12.25
C ARG A 116 -4.08 -6.68 -12.05
N ILE A 117 -3.61 -6.54 -10.82
CA ILE A 117 -2.27 -6.98 -10.42
C ILE A 117 -2.40 -8.40 -9.84
N PRO A 118 -1.68 -9.39 -10.40
CA PRO A 118 -1.73 -10.78 -9.91
C PRO A 118 -1.32 -10.92 -8.43
N GLU A 119 -1.82 -11.94 -7.76
CA GLU A 119 -1.48 -12.19 -6.36
C GLU A 119 -0.03 -12.66 -6.14
N ASP A 120 0.55 -13.24 -7.18
CA ASP A 120 1.92 -13.73 -7.27
C ASP A 120 2.85 -12.75 -8.00
N ALA A 121 2.38 -11.52 -8.26
CA ALA A 121 3.19 -10.49 -8.89
C ALA A 121 4.49 -10.27 -8.09
N GLN A 122 5.60 -10.19 -8.83
CA GLN A 122 6.92 -9.91 -8.25
C GLN A 122 6.86 -8.64 -7.40
N LEU A 123 7.49 -8.69 -6.24
CA LEU A 123 7.61 -7.54 -5.36
C LEU A 123 8.93 -6.81 -5.63
N LEU A 124 8.89 -5.49 -5.69
CA LEU A 124 10.06 -4.61 -5.77
C LEU A 124 10.12 -3.68 -4.56
N ARG A 125 11.33 -3.33 -4.13
CA ARG A 125 11.60 -2.42 -3.02
C ARG A 125 12.30 -1.15 -3.52
N PRO A 126 11.92 0.04 -3.02
CA PRO A 126 12.67 1.25 -3.28
C PRO A 126 14.00 1.22 -2.52
N ASN A 127 15.07 1.67 -3.15
CA ASN A 127 16.38 1.85 -2.52
C ASN A 127 16.69 3.33 -2.26
N GLU A 128 17.80 3.60 -1.56
CA GLU A 128 18.21 4.96 -1.18
C GLU A 128 18.47 5.90 -2.37
N ASN A 129 18.75 5.33 -3.55
CA ASN A 129 18.95 6.09 -4.78
C ASN A 129 17.64 6.39 -5.53
N GLY A 130 16.50 5.97 -4.99
CA GLY A 130 15.18 6.11 -5.62
C GLY A 130 14.89 5.09 -6.72
N ASN A 131 15.77 4.10 -6.91
CA ASN A 131 15.55 3.00 -7.86
C ASN A 131 14.78 1.85 -7.19
N TRP A 132 14.10 1.05 -8.00
CA TRP A 132 13.34 -0.11 -7.52
C TRP A 132 14.07 -1.40 -7.90
N THR A 133 14.16 -2.33 -6.96
CA THR A 133 14.88 -3.61 -7.15
C THR A 133 14.06 -4.77 -6.58
N PRO A 134 14.22 -6.00 -7.09
CA PRO A 134 13.49 -7.16 -6.58
C PRO A 134 13.59 -7.32 -5.06
N ALA A 135 12.46 -7.51 -4.41
CA ALA A 135 12.39 -8.00 -3.04
C ALA A 135 12.78 -9.49 -3.07
N GLY A 136 13.98 -9.80 -2.55
CA GLY A 136 14.43 -11.19 -2.36
C GLY A 136 13.67 -11.93 -1.26
#